data_AF-A0A3R6HEZ2-F1
#
_entry.id   AF-A0A3R6HEZ2-F1
#
_cell.length_a   1.000
_cell.length_b   1.000
_cell.length_c   1.000
_cell.angle_alpha   90.00
_cell.angle_beta   90.00
_cell.angle_gamma   90.00
#
_symmetry.space_group_name_H-M   'P 1'
#
loop_
_entity.id
_entity.type
_entity.pdbx_description
1 polymer ?
#
loop_
_entity_poly.entity_id
_entity_poly.type
_entity_poly.pdbx_seq_one_letter_code
_entity_poly.pdbx_strand_id
1 'polypeptide(L)'
;MAMAASIAENEVDYSYLRGTYTTSAYPNTYELLEENGFPKRACTIGVQMKALPYGYHYSWKILKGNGDEVLQVQPGTNFAYIGQNGHTDVFEFSISIIDETTGHPIMSRDISFVFIEGFNKPIVPPVG
;
A
#
# COMPACT_ATOMS: atom_id res chain seq x y z
N MET A 1 -2.52 0.45 -48.14
CA MET A 1 -2.54 1.25 -46.89
C MET A 1 -3.70 0.75 -46.05
N ALA A 2 -3.41 -0.10 -45.07
CA ALA A 2 -4.33 -0.42 -44.00
C ALA A 2 -3.57 -0.12 -42.71
N MET A 3 -3.93 0.98 -42.07
CA MET A 3 -3.45 1.33 -40.74
C MET A 3 -4.06 0.30 -39.79
N ALA A 4 -3.30 -0.72 -39.41
CA ALA A 4 -3.59 -1.47 -38.20
C ALA A 4 -3.30 -0.49 -37.06
N ALA A 5 -4.35 0.14 -36.56
CA ALA A 5 -4.29 0.89 -35.31
C ALA A 5 -3.77 -0.08 -34.24
N SER A 6 -2.57 0.19 -33.74
CA SER A 6 -2.02 -0.48 -32.57
C SER A 6 -3.03 -0.28 -31.45
N ILE A 7 -3.69 -1.37 -31.07
CA ILE A 7 -4.46 -1.44 -29.84
C ILE A 7 -3.44 -1.17 -28.75
N ALA A 8 -3.46 0.03 -28.18
CA ALA A 8 -2.74 0.30 -26.95
C ALA A 8 -3.43 -0.57 -25.89
N GLU A 9 -2.90 -1.77 -25.65
CA GLU A 9 -3.17 -2.48 -24.41
C GLU A 9 -2.86 -1.51 -23.28
N ASN A 10 -3.87 -1.27 -22.45
CA ASN A 10 -3.76 -0.43 -21.27
C ASN A 10 -2.92 -1.22 -20.27
N GLU A 11 -1.61 -1.28 -20.48
CA GLU A 11 -0.68 -2.03 -19.63
C GLU A 11 -0.62 -1.34 -18.27
N VAL A 12 -1.38 -1.90 -17.32
CA VAL A 12 -1.15 -1.65 -15.90
C VAL A 12 0.24 -2.22 -15.58
N ASP A 13 1.19 -1.32 -15.33
CA ASP A 13 2.56 -1.69 -14.97
C ASP A 13 2.80 -1.77 -13.45
N TYR A 14 3.99 -2.24 -13.07
CA TYR A 14 4.41 -2.34 -11.66
C TYR A 14 4.45 -1.00 -10.92
N SER A 15 4.46 0.12 -11.63
CA SER A 15 4.51 1.44 -11.01
C SER A 15 3.21 1.78 -10.26
N TYR A 16 2.08 1.12 -10.57
CA TYR A 16 0.81 1.26 -9.86
C TYR A 16 0.79 0.57 -8.49
N LEU A 17 1.73 -0.33 -8.22
CA LEU A 17 1.97 -0.89 -6.88
C LEU A 17 2.98 -0.08 -6.07
N ARG A 18 3.40 1.09 -6.58
CA ARG A 18 4.10 2.11 -5.80
C ARG A 18 3.07 3.05 -5.16
N GLY A 19 3.32 3.41 -3.92
CA GLY A 19 2.49 4.31 -3.16
C GLY A 19 3.33 5.15 -2.21
N THR A 20 2.65 5.92 -1.40
CA THR A 20 3.24 6.65 -0.29
C THR A 20 2.51 6.31 0.99
N TYR A 21 3.14 6.59 2.11
CA TYR A 21 2.47 6.55 3.40
C TYR A 21 2.78 7.78 4.23
N THR A 22 1.87 8.05 5.16
CA THR A 22 2.02 9.02 6.25
C THR A 22 1.73 8.29 7.55
N THR A 23 2.24 8.79 8.67
CA THR A 23 1.94 8.20 9.98
C THR A 23 1.85 9.26 11.06
N SER A 24 1.06 8.99 12.09
CA SER A 24 1.02 9.83 13.29
C SER A 24 2.28 9.69 14.15
N ALA A 25 3.13 8.68 13.90
CA ALA A 25 4.35 8.46 14.67
C ALA A 25 5.41 9.54 14.38
N TYR A 26 5.59 9.93 13.13
CA TYR A 26 6.57 10.94 12.73
C TYR A 26 6.06 11.72 11.52
N PRO A 27 6.45 13.00 11.38
CA PRO A 27 5.92 13.86 10.33
C PRO A 27 6.46 13.48 8.94
N ASN A 28 5.81 14.03 7.91
CA ASN A 28 6.10 13.89 6.48
C ASN A 28 5.48 12.64 5.81
N THR A 29 5.65 12.62 4.50
CA THR A 29 5.22 11.55 3.59
C THR A 29 6.43 10.77 3.14
N TYR A 30 6.32 9.45 3.04
CA TYR A 30 7.42 8.56 2.67
C TYR A 30 6.98 7.61 1.56
N GLU A 31 7.94 7.13 0.76
CA GLU A 31 7.68 6.10 -0.24
C GLU A 31 7.34 4.78 0.43
N LEU A 32 6.34 4.08 -0.11
CA LEU A 32 5.94 2.76 0.35
C LEU A 32 6.85 1.68 -0.24
N LEU A 33 7.76 1.19 0.60
CA LEU A 33 8.69 0.12 0.28
C LEU A 33 8.06 -1.26 0.56
N GLU A 34 8.75 -2.34 0.20
CA GLU A 34 8.32 -3.70 0.58
C GLU A 34 8.47 -3.93 2.08
N GLU A 35 9.47 -3.31 2.70
CA GLU A 35 9.68 -3.31 4.15
C GLU A 35 9.80 -1.86 4.64
N ASN A 36 9.00 -1.50 5.64
CA ASN A 36 8.94 -0.14 6.18
C ASN A 36 9.05 -0.19 7.70
N GLY A 37 10.03 0.54 8.24
CA GLY A 37 10.25 0.64 9.67
C GLY A 37 9.34 1.68 10.35
N PHE A 38 8.79 1.32 11.51
CA PHE A 38 7.98 2.18 12.35
C PHE A 38 8.43 2.11 13.83
N PRO A 39 8.25 3.18 14.61
CA PRO A 39 8.42 3.12 16.06
C PRO A 39 7.40 2.16 16.67
N LYS A 40 7.83 1.27 17.56
CA LYS A 40 6.93 0.39 18.32
C LYS A 40 6.14 1.16 19.37
N ARG A 41 4.98 1.67 18.99
CA ARG A 41 3.99 2.40 19.82
C ARG A 41 2.66 2.49 19.09
N ALA A 42 1.60 2.89 19.78
CA ALA A 42 0.33 3.17 19.12
C ALA A 42 0.48 4.26 18.05
N CYS A 43 0.03 3.98 16.83
CA CYS A 43 0.03 4.94 15.74
C CYS A 43 -1.02 4.61 14.68
N THR A 44 -1.34 5.62 13.87
CA THR A 44 -2.08 5.44 12.62
C THR A 44 -1.13 5.62 11.44
N ILE A 45 -1.40 4.87 10.36
CA ILE A 45 -0.66 4.90 9.11
C ILE A 45 -1.69 5.06 7.99
N GLY A 46 -1.53 6.08 7.16
CA GLY A 46 -2.34 6.29 5.96
C GLY A 46 -1.53 5.92 4.73
N VAL A 47 -1.99 4.93 3.97
CA VAL A 47 -1.34 4.46 2.74
C VAL A 47 -2.12 4.96 1.53
N GLN A 48 -1.42 5.66 0.63
CA GLN A 48 -1.96 6.23 -0.60
C GLN A 48 -1.27 5.57 -1.80
N MET A 49 -2.02 4.76 -2.54
CA MET A 49 -1.56 4.17 -3.81
C MET A 49 -1.77 5.15 -4.96
N LYS A 50 -1.21 4.86 -6.14
CA LYS A 50 -1.53 5.64 -7.37
C LYS A 50 -2.99 5.46 -7.78
N ALA A 51 -3.53 6.37 -8.58
CA ALA A 51 -4.87 6.17 -9.14
C ALA A 51 -4.77 5.10 -10.24
N LEU A 52 -5.67 4.11 -10.22
CA LEU A 52 -5.74 3.08 -11.25
C LEU A 52 -6.56 3.57 -12.46
N PRO A 53 -6.28 3.06 -13.67
CA PRO A 53 -7.15 3.27 -14.81
C PRO A 53 -8.53 2.62 -14.57
N TYR A 54 -9.53 3.07 -15.34
CA TYR A 54 -10.88 2.53 -15.26
C TYR A 54 -10.91 1.02 -15.55
N GLY A 55 -11.72 0.28 -14.80
CA GLY A 55 -11.82 -1.18 -14.89
C GLY A 55 -10.86 -1.92 -13.96
N TYR A 56 -10.14 -1.22 -13.07
CA TYR A 56 -9.27 -1.83 -12.07
C TYR A 56 -9.51 -1.23 -10.68
N HIS A 57 -9.35 -2.06 -9.65
CA HIS A 57 -9.35 -1.61 -8.25
C HIS A 57 -8.28 -2.31 -7.43
N TYR A 58 -7.92 -1.70 -6.30
CA TYR A 58 -7.04 -2.34 -5.33
C TYR A 58 -7.82 -3.26 -4.40
N SER A 59 -7.33 -4.48 -4.24
CA SER A 59 -7.75 -5.40 -3.18
C SER A 59 -6.64 -5.49 -2.14
N TRP A 60 -7.03 -5.47 -0.86
CA TRP A 60 -6.11 -5.47 0.26
C TRP A 60 -6.37 -6.68 1.13
N LYS A 61 -5.31 -7.40 1.49
CA LYS A 61 -5.42 -8.61 2.31
C LYS A 61 -4.37 -8.60 3.40
N ILE A 62 -4.81 -8.75 4.64
CA ILE A 62 -3.89 -8.98 5.76
C ILE A 62 -3.30 -10.39 5.61
N LEU A 63 -1.98 -10.48 5.65
CA LEU A 63 -1.22 -11.73 5.61
C LEU A 63 -0.80 -12.16 7.02
N LYS A 64 -0.37 -11.19 7.84
CA LYS A 64 0.12 -11.40 9.20
C LYS A 64 -0.11 -10.17 10.05
N GLY A 65 -0.46 -10.39 11.31
CA GLY A 65 -0.59 -9.35 12.32
C GLY A 65 -0.76 -9.99 13.69
N ASN A 66 -0.76 -9.16 14.72
CA ASN A 66 -1.05 -9.56 16.10
C ASN A 66 -2.57 -9.59 16.41
N GLY A 67 -3.41 -9.09 15.49
CA GLY A 67 -4.86 -9.02 15.64
C GLY A 67 -5.37 -7.72 16.28
N ASP A 68 -4.46 -6.88 16.75
CA ASP A 68 -4.75 -5.52 17.26
C ASP A 68 -4.73 -4.47 16.15
N GLU A 69 -4.34 -4.84 14.92
CA GLU A 69 -4.29 -3.96 13.77
C GLU A 69 -5.64 -3.89 13.07
N VAL A 70 -6.02 -2.68 12.67
CA VAL A 70 -7.25 -2.43 11.93
C VAL A 70 -6.88 -1.85 10.58
N LEU A 71 -7.15 -2.61 9.51
CA LEU A 71 -7.06 -2.14 8.13
C LEU A 71 -8.45 -1.68 7.66
N GLN A 72 -8.56 -0.39 7.33
CA GLN A 72 -9.77 0.22 6.78
C GLN A 72 -9.48 0.77 5.38
N VAL A 73 -9.98 0.08 4.36
CA VAL A 73 -9.90 0.53 2.97
C VAL A 73 -11.05 1.49 2.70
N GLN A 74 -10.73 2.69 2.20
CA GLN A 74 -11.73 3.70 1.86
C GLN A 74 -12.45 3.28 0.55
N PRO A 75 -13.78 3.04 0.57
CA PRO A 75 -14.50 2.54 -0.59
C PRO A 75 -14.36 3.44 -1.82
N GLY A 76 -14.10 2.84 -3.00
CA GLY A 76 -13.97 3.58 -4.25
C GLY A 76 -12.74 4.50 -4.33
N THR A 77 -11.75 4.29 -3.44
CA THR A 77 -10.50 5.05 -3.44
C THR A 77 -9.29 4.13 -3.47
N ASN A 78 -8.13 4.73 -3.69
CA ASN A 78 -6.80 4.12 -3.65
C ASN A 78 -6.10 4.36 -2.31
N PHE A 79 -6.88 4.56 -1.25
CA PHE A 79 -6.40 4.93 0.07
C PHE A 79 -6.83 3.90 1.12
N ALA A 80 -5.95 3.58 2.06
CA ALA A 80 -6.25 2.76 3.22
C ALA A 80 -5.67 3.35 4.52
N TYR A 81 -6.42 3.23 5.61
CA TYR A 81 -5.96 3.52 6.97
C TYR A 81 -5.59 2.23 7.68
N ILE A 82 -4.48 2.26 8.41
CA ILE A 82 -4.03 1.19 9.29
C ILE A 82 -3.84 1.78 10.68
N GLY A 83 -4.57 1.26 11.67
CA GLY A 83 -4.39 1.60 13.08
C GLY A 83 -3.79 0.43 13.85
N GLN A 84 -2.89 0.71 14.80
CA GLN A 84 -2.33 -0.31 15.70
C GLN A 84 -2.01 0.28 17.08
N ASN A 85 -2.05 -0.56 18.12
CA ASN A 85 -2.00 -0.15 19.54
C ASN A 85 -0.61 -0.22 20.21
N GLY A 86 0.43 -0.62 19.48
CA GLY A 86 1.82 -0.64 19.90
C GLY A 86 2.36 -2.01 20.31
N HIS A 87 1.55 -3.07 20.22
CA HIS A 87 1.95 -4.44 20.59
C HIS A 87 2.46 -5.27 19.42
N THR A 88 2.14 -4.85 18.20
CA THR A 88 2.55 -5.50 16.97
C THR A 88 4.05 -5.33 16.75
N ASP A 89 4.76 -6.43 16.46
CA ASP A 89 6.14 -6.38 15.97
C ASP A 89 6.18 -6.27 14.44
N VAL A 90 5.31 -7.01 13.77
CA VAL A 90 5.25 -7.08 12.30
C VAL A 90 3.80 -7.15 11.84
N PHE A 91 3.43 -6.26 10.92
CA PHE A 91 2.17 -6.30 10.19
C PHE A 91 2.45 -6.46 8.70
N GLU A 92 2.02 -7.57 8.11
CA GLU A 92 2.21 -7.86 6.69
C GLU A 92 0.85 -7.87 5.99
N PHE A 93 0.78 -7.20 4.84
CA PHE A 93 -0.42 -7.17 4.01
C PHE A 93 -0.03 -7.19 2.52
N SER A 94 -0.92 -7.75 1.71
CA SER A 94 -0.80 -7.78 0.26
C SER A 94 -1.73 -6.73 -0.36
N ILE A 95 -1.22 -5.99 -1.34
CA ILE A 95 -2.02 -5.15 -2.22
C ILE A 95 -2.02 -5.80 -3.59
N SER A 96 -3.20 -6.12 -4.10
CA SER A 96 -3.41 -6.65 -5.45
C SER A 96 -4.16 -5.65 -6.31
N ILE A 97 -3.82 -5.59 -7.60
CA ILE A 97 -4.65 -4.92 -8.61
C ILE A 97 -5.56 -5.99 -9.21
N ILE A 98 -6.87 -5.76 -9.09
CA ILE A 98 -7.90 -6.63 -9.63
C ILE A 98 -8.41 -6.02 -10.93
N ASP A 99 -8.46 -6.82 -11.99
CA ASP A 99 -9.19 -6.49 -13.21
C ASP A 99 -10.68 -6.78 -13.00
N GLU A 100 -11.53 -5.77 -13.12
CA GLU A 100 -12.97 -5.87 -12.88
C GLU A 100 -13.69 -6.73 -13.93
N THR A 101 -13.10 -6.91 -15.11
CA THR A 101 -13.70 -7.72 -16.18
C THR A 101 -13.54 -9.22 -15.90
N THR A 102 -12.41 -9.62 -15.34
CA THR A 102 -12.09 -11.02 -15.05
C THR A 102 -12.34 -11.38 -13.58
N GLY A 103 -12.34 -10.39 -12.69
CA GLY A 103 -12.40 -10.58 -11.24
C GLY A 103 -11.12 -11.18 -10.65
N HIS A 104 -10.03 -11.25 -11.43
CA HIS A 104 -8.79 -11.89 -11.04
C HIS A 104 -7.68 -10.86 -10.76
N PRO A 105 -6.77 -11.16 -9.82
CA PRO A 105 -5.60 -10.33 -9.61
C PRO A 105 -4.65 -10.43 -10.81
N ILE A 106 -4.28 -9.29 -11.37
CA ILE A 106 -3.28 -9.21 -12.45
C ILE A 106 -1.87 -8.96 -11.92
N MET A 107 -1.76 -8.39 -10.72
CA MET A 107 -0.49 -8.08 -10.07
C MET A 107 -0.70 -7.94 -8.56
N SER A 108 0.29 -8.32 -7.77
CA SER A 108 0.27 -8.19 -6.32
C SER A 108 1.63 -7.77 -5.78
N ARG A 109 1.64 -7.08 -4.64
CA ARG A 109 2.85 -6.74 -3.89
C ARG A 109 2.57 -6.91 -2.41
N ASP A 110 3.46 -7.64 -1.75
CA ASP A 110 3.43 -7.81 -0.31
C ASP A 110 4.25 -6.71 0.36
N ILE A 111 3.72 -6.19 1.45
CA ILE A 111 4.29 -5.07 2.21
C ILE A 111 4.34 -5.47 3.67
N SER A 112 5.49 -5.21 4.29
CA SER A 112 5.77 -5.43 5.70
C SER A 112 6.00 -4.11 6.42
N PHE A 113 5.23 -3.90 7.49
CA PHE A 113 5.45 -2.83 8.46
C PHE A 113 6.08 -3.45 9.71
N VAL A 114 7.34 -3.08 9.96
CA VAL A 114 8.14 -3.61 11.06
C VAL A 114 8.23 -2.56 12.16
N PHE A 115 7.71 -2.88 13.34
CA PHE A 115 7.67 -1.99 14.49
C PHE A 115 8.84 -2.27 15.43
N ILE A 116 9.72 -1.29 15.57
CA ILE A 116 11.03 -1.46 16.19
C ILE A 116 11.11 -0.55 17.43
N GLU A 117 11.56 -1.11 18.55
CA GLU A 117 11.81 -0.34 19.78
C GLU A 117 12.97 0.64 19.58
N GLY A 118 12.80 1.89 20.05
CA GLY A 118 13.82 2.94 19.90
C GLY A 118 13.97 3.50 18.48
N PHE A 119 13.24 2.99 17.50
CA PHE A 119 13.18 3.58 16.16
C PHE A 119 12.39 4.89 16.20
N ASN A 120 12.91 5.93 15.54
CA ASN A 120 12.31 7.26 15.56
C ASN A 120 11.64 7.63 14.23
N LYS A 121 12.31 7.36 13.11
CA LYS A 121 11.84 7.59 11.75
C LYS A 121 12.70 6.80 10.75
N PRO A 122 12.20 6.53 9.53
CA PRO A 122 12.98 5.89 8.49
C PRO A 122 14.20 6.72 8.09
N ILE A 123 15.24 6.01 7.63
CA ILE A 123 16.47 6.59 7.09
C ILE A 123 16.21 7.14 5.67
N VAL A 124 15.20 6.62 4.97
CA VAL A 124 14.82 7.14 3.65
C VAL A 124 14.29 8.57 3.75
N PRO A 125 14.68 9.44 2.81
CA PRO A 125 14.19 10.81 2.79
C PRO A 125 12.67 10.84 2.56
N PRO A 126 11.97 11.85 3.11
CA PRO A 126 10.56 12.05 2.79
C PRO A 126 10.40 12.41 1.31
N VAL A 127 9.22 12.09 0.78
CA VAL A 127 8.81 12.44 -0.59
C VAL A 127 8.03 13.75 -0.52
N GLY A 128 8.66 14.85 -0.97
CA GLY A 128 8.08 16.19 -0.94
C GLY A 128 9.13 17.29 -0.79
#